data_AF-A0A9E2D4D2-F1
#
_entry.id   AF-A0A9E2D4D2-F1
#
_cell.length_a   1.000
_cell.length_b   1.000
_cell.length_c   1.000
_cell.angle_alpha   90.00
_cell.angle_beta   90.00
_cell.angle_gamma   90.00
#
_symmetry.space_group_name_H-M   'P 1'
#
loop_
_entity.id
_entity.type
_entity.pdbx_description
1 polymer ?
#
loop_
_entity_poly.entity_id
_entity_poly.type
_entity_poly.pdbx_seq_one_letter_code
_entity_poly.pdbx_strand_id
1 'polypeptide(L)'
;MQVTKHLHAGRIPFQIPLSPEKSLDRFVYAFICMAETITFDLQKAIKEIKTLKGLLPLCSFCKKIRDDSGTWQEVEVYIDNHSEAGITHSICPDCLRKHYPEAFDT
;
A
#
# COMPACT_ATOMS: atom_id res chain seq x y z
N MET A 1 -32.49 -13.60 -3.21
CA MET A 1 -31.27 -13.20 -2.48
C MET A 1 -30.04 -13.63 -3.27
N GLN A 2 -29.24 -12.67 -3.75
CA GLN A 2 -27.93 -12.94 -4.37
C GLN A 2 -26.89 -13.12 -3.27
N VAL A 3 -25.98 -14.09 -3.45
CA VAL A 3 -24.86 -14.35 -2.52
C VAL A 3 -23.60 -13.66 -3.03
N THR A 4 -23.37 -13.71 -4.34
CA THR A 4 -22.35 -12.92 -5.04
C THR A 4 -22.91 -12.38 -6.36
N LYS A 5 -22.14 -11.55 -7.10
CA LYS A 5 -22.54 -11.01 -8.41
C LYS A 5 -22.93 -12.09 -9.44
N HIS A 6 -22.45 -13.32 -9.27
CA HIS A 6 -22.68 -14.42 -10.21
C HIS A 6 -23.38 -15.64 -9.57
N LEU A 7 -23.60 -15.63 -8.24
CA LEU A 7 -24.15 -16.76 -7.50
C LEU A 7 -25.48 -16.40 -6.83
N HIS A 8 -26.56 -17.04 -7.27
CA HIS A 8 -27.88 -16.91 -6.66
C HIS A 8 -28.10 -17.99 -5.60
N ALA A 9 -28.55 -17.59 -4.41
CA ALA A 9 -28.76 -18.52 -3.30
C ALA A 9 -29.61 -19.72 -3.74
N GLY A 10 -30.74 -19.49 -4.41
CA GLY A 10 -31.66 -20.55 -4.86
C GLY A 10 -31.09 -21.58 -5.83
N ARG A 11 -29.89 -21.36 -6.41
CA ARG A 11 -29.20 -22.33 -7.28
C ARG A 11 -28.14 -23.15 -6.56
N ILE A 12 -27.89 -22.88 -5.28
CA ILE A 12 -26.92 -23.63 -4.48
C ILE A 12 -27.63 -24.86 -3.89
N PRO A 13 -27.14 -26.09 -4.12
CA PRO A 13 -27.71 -27.29 -3.51
C PRO A 13 -27.62 -27.20 -1.97
N PHE A 14 -28.59 -27.80 -1.28
CA PHE A 14 -28.70 -27.71 0.19
C PHE A 14 -27.49 -28.31 0.91
N GLN A 15 -26.90 -29.35 0.32
CA GLN A 15 -25.62 -29.92 0.70
C GLN A 15 -24.69 -29.92 -0.51
N ILE A 16 -23.49 -29.40 -0.33
CA ILE A 16 -22.47 -29.31 -1.38
C ILE A 16 -21.46 -30.41 -1.13
N PRO A 17 -21.37 -31.43 -1.99
CA PRO A 17 -20.42 -32.53 -1.81
C PRO A 17 -19.00 -32.00 -2.07
N LEU A 18 -18.14 -32.07 -1.05
CA LEU A 18 -16.72 -31.75 -1.15
C LEU A 18 -15.87 -33.00 -1.36
N SER A 19 -16.34 -34.15 -0.85
CA SER A 19 -15.78 -35.48 -1.08
C SER A 19 -16.89 -36.53 -0.86
N PRO A 20 -16.67 -37.83 -1.17
CA PRO A 20 -17.70 -38.87 -1.03
C PRO A 20 -18.36 -38.93 0.35
N GLU A 21 -17.66 -38.50 1.39
CA GLU A 21 -18.09 -38.60 2.79
C GLU A 21 -18.28 -37.24 3.46
N LYS A 22 -17.94 -36.14 2.76
CA LYS A 22 -18.00 -34.78 3.31
C LYS A 22 -18.91 -33.94 2.45
N SER A 23 -20.00 -33.48 3.07
CA SER A 23 -20.85 -32.44 2.51
C SER A 23 -20.75 -31.19 3.37
N LEU A 24 -20.82 -30.04 2.72
CA LEU A 24 -20.94 -28.76 3.39
C LEU A 24 -22.38 -28.29 3.33
N ASP A 25 -22.90 -27.83 4.46
CA ASP A 25 -24.17 -27.13 4.48
C ASP A 25 -24.07 -25.84 3.65
N ARG A 26 -25.16 -25.50 2.98
CA ARG A 26 -25.24 -24.34 2.10
C ARG A 26 -24.92 -23.01 2.79
N PHE A 27 -25.24 -22.85 4.07
CA PHE A 27 -24.86 -21.66 4.83
C PHE A 27 -23.35 -21.61 5.07
N VAL A 28 -22.72 -22.75 5.35
CA VAL A 28 -21.26 -22.82 5.53
C VAL A 28 -20.54 -22.49 4.23
N TYR A 29 -21.02 -23.01 3.10
CA TYR A 29 -20.41 -22.69 1.80
C TYR A 29 -20.61 -21.23 1.40
N ALA A 30 -21.81 -20.68 1.60
CA ALA A 30 -22.08 -19.27 1.36
C ALA A 30 -21.17 -18.38 2.22
N PHE A 31 -20.96 -18.76 3.48
CA PHE A 31 -20.04 -18.07 4.39
C PHE A 31 -18.59 -18.10 3.88
N ILE A 32 -18.10 -19.26 3.43
CA ILE A 32 -16.74 -19.38 2.86
C ILE A 32 -16.57 -18.49 1.63
N CYS A 33 -17.46 -18.57 0.65
CA CYS A 33 -17.38 -17.73 -0.56
C CYS A 33 -17.46 -16.24 -0.25
N MET A 34 -18.28 -15.86 0.73
CA MET A 34 -18.40 -14.48 1.18
C MET A 34 -17.13 -14.01 1.88
N ALA A 35 -16.51 -14.84 2.73
CA ALA A 35 -15.25 -14.54 3.40
C ALA A 35 -14.10 -14.34 2.40
N GLU A 36 -14.01 -15.16 1.35
CA GLU A 36 -13.02 -14.99 0.27
C GLU A 36 -13.21 -13.65 -0.47
N THR A 37 -14.46 -13.28 -0.74
CA THR A 37 -14.76 -12.00 -1.42
C THR A 37 -14.38 -10.81 -0.55
N ILE A 38 -14.73 -10.85 0.75
CA ILE A 38 -14.42 -9.77 1.69
C ILE A 38 -12.90 -9.60 1.86
N THR A 39 -12.16 -10.71 1.98
CA THR A 39 -10.70 -10.65 2.13
C THR A 39 -10.04 -10.07 0.88
N PHE A 40 -10.52 -10.44 -0.32
CA PHE A 40 -10.05 -9.87 -1.57
C PHE A 40 -10.30 -8.35 -1.66
N ASP A 41 -11.51 -7.91 -1.37
CA ASP A 41 -11.87 -6.48 -1.42
C ASP A 41 -11.07 -5.67 -0.38
N LEU A 42 -10.87 -6.21 0.83
CA LEU A 42 -10.05 -5.58 1.85
C LEU A 42 -8.58 -5.46 1.40
N GLN A 43 -8.01 -6.52 0.84
CA GLN A 43 -6.64 -6.48 0.31
C GLN A 43 -6.49 -5.44 -0.81
N LYS A 44 -7.49 -5.35 -1.69
CA LYS A 44 -7.52 -4.36 -2.76
C LYS A 44 -7.55 -2.93 -2.21
N ALA A 45 -8.45 -2.64 -1.26
CA ALA A 45 -8.54 -1.33 -0.62
C ALA A 45 -7.24 -0.96 0.11
N ILE A 46 -6.62 -1.92 0.82
CA ILE A 46 -5.31 -1.70 1.47
C ILE A 46 -4.23 -1.37 0.44
N LYS A 47 -4.22 -2.06 -0.70
CA LYS A 47 -3.26 -1.79 -1.78
C LYS A 47 -3.44 -0.38 -2.35
N GLU A 48 -4.68 0.03 -2.60
CA GLU A 48 -5.02 1.38 -3.08
C GLU A 48 -4.58 2.46 -2.08
N ILE A 49 -4.85 2.26 -0.79
CA ILE A 49 -4.40 3.16 0.29
C ILE A 49 -2.87 3.22 0.34
N LYS A 50 -2.16 2.09 0.24
CA LYS A 50 -0.69 2.07 0.22
C LYS A 50 -0.11 2.84 -0.96
N THR A 51 -0.70 2.73 -2.15
CA THR A 51 -0.26 3.53 -3.31
C THR A 51 -0.49 5.02 -3.11
N LEU A 52 -1.64 5.41 -2.54
CA LEU A 52 -1.94 6.83 -2.28
C LEU A 52 -1.04 7.40 -1.17
N LYS A 53 -0.76 6.63 -0.12
CA LYS A 53 0.20 7.00 0.94
C LYS A 53 1.65 7.05 0.46
N GLY A 54 1.98 6.43 -0.67
CA GLY A 54 3.30 6.51 -1.28
C GLY A 54 3.58 7.83 -2.00
N LEU A 55 2.56 8.67 -2.21
CA LEU A 55 2.72 9.97 -2.85
C LEU A 55 2.93 11.06 -1.79
N LEU A 56 4.14 11.62 -1.77
CA LEU A 56 4.49 12.71 -0.85
C LEU A 56 4.22 14.07 -1.52
N PRO A 57 3.32 14.90 -0.99
CA PRO A 57 3.07 16.23 -1.52
C PRO A 57 4.29 17.13 -1.24
N LEU A 58 4.90 17.62 -2.31
CA LEU A 58 6.16 18.35 -2.26
C LEU A 58 5.98 19.74 -2.88
N CYS A 59 6.55 20.78 -2.25
CA CYS A 59 6.43 22.15 -2.73
C CYS A 59 7.23 22.31 -4.02
N SER A 60 6.60 22.77 -5.10
CA SER A 60 7.26 22.90 -6.41
C SER A 60 8.46 23.86 -6.37
N PHE A 61 8.44 24.86 -5.48
CA PHE A 61 9.48 25.88 -5.34
C PHE A 61 10.59 25.48 -4.38
N CYS A 62 10.28 25.21 -3.10
CA CYS A 62 11.28 24.98 -2.06
C CYS A 62 11.54 23.51 -1.73
N LYS A 63 10.82 22.57 -2.36
CA LYS A 63 10.97 21.12 -2.19
C LYS A 63 10.67 20.55 -0.79
N LYS A 64 10.12 21.36 0.12
CA LYS A 64 9.57 20.89 1.40
C LYS A 64 8.44 19.89 1.19
N ILE A 65 8.31 18.94 2.11
CA ILE A 65 7.22 17.95 2.14
C ILE A 65 6.13 18.44 3.09
N ARG A 66 4.87 18.29 2.68
CA ARG A 66 3.71 18.53 3.55
C ARG A 66 3.32 17.22 4.24
N ASP A 67 3.23 17.23 5.56
CA ASP A 67 2.78 16.07 6.32
C ASP A 67 1.25 15.96 6.44
N ASP A 68 0.79 14.90 7.11
CA ASP A 68 -0.63 14.63 7.37
C ASP A 68 -1.29 15.71 8.26
N SER A 69 -0.51 16.47 9.03
CA SER A 69 -1.01 17.62 9.82
C SER A 69 -1.17 18.89 8.99
N GLY A 70 -0.65 18.89 7.76
CA GLY A 70 -0.63 20.06 6.88
C GLY A 70 0.60 20.95 7.06
N THR A 71 1.57 20.54 7.87
CA THR A 71 2.80 21.31 8.13
C THR A 71 3.84 21.02 7.06
N TRP A 72 4.61 22.04 6.68
CA TRP A 72 5.71 21.92 5.72
C TRP A 72 7.04 21.74 6.45
N GLN A 73 7.76 20.67 6.12
CA GLN A 73 9.05 20.35 6.71
C GLN A 73 10.09 19.96 5.64
N GLU A 74 11.36 20.03 6.02
CA GLU A 74 12.44 19.57 5.15
C GLU A 74 12.32 18.06 4.90
N VAL A 75 12.83 17.61 3.75
CA VAL A 75 12.73 16.21 3.33
C VAL A 75 13.38 15.30 4.36
N GLU A 76 14.50 15.74 4.93
CA GLU A 76 15.28 14.96 5.88
C GLU A 76 14.50 14.71 7.16
N VAL A 77 13.87 15.76 7.69
CA VAL A 77 13.03 15.68 8.90
C VAL A 77 11.81 14.80 8.65
N TYR A 78 11.22 14.87 7.45
CA TYR A 78 10.10 14.01 7.10
C TYR A 78 10.48 12.53 7.10
N ILE A 79 11.59 12.18 6.44
CA ILE A 79 12.05 10.78 6.32
C ILE A 79 12.44 10.20 7.69
N ASP A 80 13.14 10.98 8.51
CA ASP A 80 13.54 10.57 9.87
C ASP A 80 12.30 10.29 10.76
N ASN A 81 11.26 11.12 10.65
CA ASN A 81 10.03 10.97 11.43
C ASN A 81 9.08 9.87 10.93
N HIS A 82 9.13 9.52 9.64
CA HIS A 82 8.13 8.65 8.99
C HIS A 82 8.71 7.35 8.43
N SER A 83 9.98 7.05 8.66
CA SER A 83 10.63 5.82 8.21
C SER A 83 11.73 5.36 9.16
N GLU A 84 12.18 4.12 8.99
CA GLU A 84 13.35 3.60 9.70
C GLU A 84 14.68 4.00 9.01
N ALA A 85 14.63 4.82 7.97
CA ALA A 85 15.81 5.22 7.21
C ALA A 85 16.49 6.45 7.83
N GLY A 86 17.79 6.33 8.13
CA GLY A 86 18.62 7.46 8.50
C GLY A 86 19.22 8.17 7.27
N ILE A 87 19.43 9.48 7.37
CA ILE A 87 20.04 10.28 6.30
C ILE A 87 21.47 10.63 6.65
N THR A 88 22.36 10.40 5.69
CA THR A 88 23.74 10.87 5.72
C THR A 88 23.96 11.90 4.63
N HIS A 89 24.88 12.82 4.86
CA HIS A 89 25.21 13.87 3.91
C HIS A 89 26.53 13.52 3.21
N SER A 90 26.52 13.52 1.88
CA SER A 90 27.71 13.38 1.04
C SER A 90 27.68 14.40 -0.10
N ILE A 91 28.86 14.72 -0.65
CA ILE A 91 28.97 15.59 -1.82
C ILE A 91 29.22 14.73 -3.06
N CYS A 92 28.39 14.87 -4.09
CA CYS A 92 28.63 14.15 -5.34
C CYS A 92 29.84 14.75 -6.10
N PRO A 93 30.51 13.97 -6.97
CA PRO A 93 31.68 14.45 -7.72
C PRO A 93 31.42 15.72 -8.53
N ASP A 94 30.21 15.91 -9.08
CA ASP A 94 29.87 17.10 -9.86
C ASP A 94 29.77 18.35 -8.99
N CYS A 95 29.15 18.23 -7.80
CA CYS A 95 29.11 19.32 -6.83
C CYS A 95 30.50 19.62 -6.28
N LEU A 96 31.32 18.60 -6.03
CA LEU A 96 32.70 18.77 -5.58
C LEU A 96 33.51 19.55 -6.62
N ARG A 97 33.47 19.15 -7.90
CA ARG A 97 34.16 19.87 -9.00
C ARG A 97 33.68 21.32 -9.16
N LYS A 98 32.38 21.56 -8.95
CA LYS A 98 31.78 22.89 -9.12
C LYS A 98 32.11 23.85 -7.96
N HIS A 99 32.10 23.35 -6.73
CA HIS A 99 32.21 24.18 -5.53
C HIS A 99 33.60 24.16 -4.90
N TYR A 100 34.40 23.13 -5.16
CA TYR A 100 35.76 22.93 -4.64
C TYR A 100 36.69 22.40 -5.74
N PRO A 101 36.86 23.11 -6.87
CA PRO A 101 37.68 22.65 -7.98
C PRO A 101 39.13 22.34 -7.57
N GLU A 102 39.69 23.11 -6.63
CA GLU A 102 41.05 22.90 -6.10
C GLU A 102 41.25 21.58 -5.37
N ALA A 103 40.18 20.98 -4.83
CA ALA A 103 40.23 19.71 -4.11
C ALA A 103 40.00 18.49 -5.02
N PHE A 104 39.68 18.69 -6.31
CA PHE A 104 39.40 17.62 -7.25
C PHE A 104 40.65 17.17 -8.03
N ASP A 105 41.66 18.03 -8.16
CA ASP A 105 42.83 17.84 -9.04
C ASP A 105 44.11 17.30 -8.33
N THR A 106 44.00 16.86 -7.07
CA THR A 106 45.08 16.17 -6.31
C THR A 106 44.84 14.69 -6.18
#